data_AF-A0A6B3HB50-F1
#
_entry.id   AF-A0A6B3HB50-F1
#
_cell.length_a   1.000
_cell.length_b   1.000
_cell.length_c   1.000
_cell.angle_alpha   90.00
_cell.angle_beta   90.00
_cell.angle_gamma   90.00
#
_symmetry.space_group_name_H-M   'P 1'
#
loop_
_entity.id
_entity.type
_entity.pdbx_description
1 polymer ?
#
loop_
_entity_poly.entity_id
_entity_poly.type
_entity_poly.pdbx_seq_one_letter_code
_entity_poly.pdbx_strand_id
1 'polypeptide(L)'
;KAETERPSFIAARSIIAWPAPNAQNTEAAHGSALGDDEIAATKRVLGFDPEQTFEVSDAVIGHTREALDRGREARAEWDKAFAAWRTANPERAADFDRIAAGELPAGWEEKLPVFEAGKGLATRAASGKVLQALGEVVPELWGGSADLAGSNNTTIDKNSSFLPVGNPLPEADP
;
A
#
# COMPACT_ATOMS: atom_id res chain seq x y z
N LYS A 1 17.39 7.30 17.17
CA LYS A 1 17.00 5.87 17.17
C LYS A 1 15.75 5.75 16.30
N ALA A 2 15.63 4.74 15.45
CA ALA A 2 14.41 4.53 14.67
C ALA A 2 13.25 4.16 15.63
N GLU A 3 12.06 4.73 15.40
CA GLU A 3 10.80 4.26 16.00
C GLU A 3 10.23 3.17 15.09
N THR A 4 10.07 1.96 15.62
CA THR A 4 9.68 0.76 14.86
C THR A 4 8.47 0.05 15.45
N GLU A 5 7.90 0.55 16.55
CA GLU A 5 6.82 -0.11 17.29
C GLU A 5 5.48 0.60 17.13
N ARG A 6 5.47 1.84 16.63
CA ARG A 6 4.27 2.68 16.53
C ARG A 6 4.18 3.40 15.19
N PRO A 7 2.96 3.65 14.69
CA PRO A 7 2.78 4.53 13.54
C PRO A 7 3.27 5.94 13.88
N SER A 8 3.85 6.62 12.89
CA SER A 8 4.34 7.99 13.04
C SER A 8 3.36 9.00 12.43
N PHE A 9 3.03 10.05 13.18
CA PHE A 9 2.28 11.19 12.68
C PHE A 9 3.17 12.43 12.71
N ILE A 10 3.38 13.06 11.54
CA ILE A 10 4.18 14.28 11.40
C ILE A 10 3.23 15.44 11.08
N ALA A 11 3.00 16.31 12.06
CA ALA A 11 2.20 17.52 11.89
C ALA A 11 3.00 18.60 11.12
N ALA A 12 3.01 18.53 9.79
CA ALA A 12 3.70 19.49 8.94
C ALA A 12 2.89 20.80 8.80
N ARG A 13 3.10 21.74 9.72
CA ARG A 13 2.49 23.08 9.65
C ARG A 13 3.04 23.85 8.46
N SER A 14 2.16 24.25 7.54
CA SER A 14 2.49 25.06 6.37
C SER A 14 1.51 26.25 6.24
N ILE A 15 1.81 27.15 5.29
CA ILE A 15 0.90 28.20 4.83
C ILE A 15 0.40 27.76 3.45
N ILE A 16 -0.92 27.63 3.28
CA ILE A 16 -1.50 27.28 1.98
C ILE A 16 -1.16 28.37 0.95
N ALA A 17 -0.81 27.95 -0.26
CA ALA A 17 -0.40 28.80 -1.38
C ALA A 17 0.79 29.73 -1.10
N TRP A 18 1.64 29.43 -0.13
CA TRP A 18 2.93 30.11 -0.02
C TRP A 18 3.76 29.87 -1.30
N PRO A 19 4.38 30.90 -1.91
CA PRO A 19 4.52 32.28 -1.46
C PRO A 19 3.64 33.30 -2.23
N ALA A 20 2.45 32.90 -2.70
CA ALA A 20 1.56 33.76 -3.46
C ALA A 20 1.16 35.01 -2.64
N PRO A 21 1.51 36.23 -3.07
CA PRO A 21 1.49 37.40 -2.20
C PRO A 21 0.09 37.80 -1.71
N ASN A 22 -0.95 37.62 -2.52
CA ASN A 22 -2.31 37.99 -2.19
C ASN A 22 -3.21 36.77 -1.91
N ALA A 23 -2.83 35.59 -2.40
CA ALA A 23 -3.61 34.37 -2.26
C ALA A 23 -3.16 33.46 -1.11
N GLN A 24 -1.92 33.58 -0.60
CA GLN A 24 -1.48 32.73 0.51
C GLN A 24 -2.36 32.90 1.75
N ASN A 25 -2.57 31.81 2.48
CA ASN A 25 -3.38 31.79 3.69
C ASN A 25 -4.87 32.19 3.50
N THR A 26 -5.43 31.97 2.30
CA THR A 26 -6.86 32.21 2.00
C THR A 26 -7.57 30.93 1.58
N GLU A 27 -8.90 30.86 1.75
CA GLU A 27 -9.68 29.69 1.29
C GLU A 27 -9.77 29.59 -0.24
N ALA A 28 -9.77 30.73 -0.94
CA ALA A 28 -9.89 30.77 -2.40
C ALA A 28 -8.73 30.06 -3.10
N ALA A 29 -7.54 30.07 -2.48
CA ALA A 29 -6.34 29.41 -3.01
C ALA A 29 -6.41 27.87 -2.98
N HIS A 30 -7.43 27.28 -2.33
CA HIS A 30 -7.56 25.83 -2.24
C HIS A 30 -8.08 25.18 -3.52
N GLY A 31 -9.12 25.77 -4.13
CA GLY A 31 -9.93 25.09 -5.16
C GLY A 31 -10.09 25.84 -6.47
N SER A 32 -9.48 27.02 -6.61
CA SER A 32 -9.64 27.89 -7.78
C SER A 32 -8.29 28.21 -8.41
N ALA A 33 -8.30 28.49 -9.72
CA ALA A 33 -7.13 29.08 -10.38
C ALA A 33 -6.77 30.41 -9.70
N LEU A 34 -5.48 30.66 -9.50
CA LEU A 34 -4.99 31.87 -8.84
C LEU A 34 -5.26 33.15 -9.67
N GLY A 35 -5.40 32.99 -10.99
CA GLY A 35 -5.49 34.10 -11.94
C GLY A 35 -4.12 34.56 -12.43
N ASP A 36 -4.07 35.10 -13.65
CA ASP A 36 -2.81 35.42 -14.34
C ASP A 36 -1.97 36.46 -13.57
N ASP A 37 -2.62 37.46 -12.97
CA ASP A 37 -1.95 38.49 -12.17
C ASP A 37 -1.25 37.89 -10.94
N GLU A 38 -1.91 36.98 -10.23
CA GLU A 38 -1.37 36.33 -9.03
C GLU A 38 -0.26 35.34 -9.39
N ILE A 39 -0.39 34.62 -10.51
CA ILE A 39 0.65 33.75 -11.05
C ILE A 39 1.89 34.58 -11.40
N ALA A 40 1.74 35.68 -12.12
CA ALA A 40 2.84 36.57 -12.47
C ALA A 40 3.50 37.19 -11.22
N ALA A 41 2.71 37.59 -10.22
CA ALA A 41 3.24 38.09 -8.95
C ALA A 41 4.03 37.03 -8.18
N THR A 42 3.52 35.81 -8.12
CA THR A 42 4.19 34.67 -7.44
C THR A 42 5.51 34.32 -8.14
N LYS A 43 5.54 34.29 -9.48
CA LYS A 43 6.77 34.08 -10.25
C LYS A 43 7.83 35.13 -9.92
N ARG A 44 7.46 36.42 -9.85
CA ARG A 44 8.39 37.48 -9.46
C ARG A 44 8.96 37.29 -8.05
N VAL A 45 8.14 36.85 -7.09
CA VAL A 45 8.60 36.51 -5.72
C VAL A 45 9.64 35.39 -5.73
N LEU A 46 9.46 34.40 -6.60
CA LEU A 46 10.36 33.25 -6.76
C LEU A 46 11.57 33.52 -7.68
N GLY A 47 11.65 34.68 -8.31
CA GLY A 47 12.70 35.04 -9.27
C GLY A 47 12.52 34.45 -10.67
N PHE A 48 11.31 34.01 -11.03
CA PHE A 48 10.95 33.49 -12.35
C PHE A 48 10.50 34.60 -13.30
N ASP A 49 10.60 34.34 -14.60
CA ASP A 49 10.03 35.18 -15.66
C ASP A 49 8.49 35.05 -15.66
N PRO A 50 7.73 36.15 -15.41
CA PRO A 50 6.27 36.09 -15.35
C PRO A 50 5.61 35.64 -16.67
N GLU A 51 6.25 35.87 -17.82
CA GLU A 51 5.69 35.60 -19.15
C GLU A 51 5.85 34.14 -19.57
N GLN A 52 6.79 33.40 -18.98
CA GLN A 52 7.03 32.00 -19.34
C GLN A 52 6.10 31.06 -18.58
N THR A 53 5.64 29.99 -19.23
CA THR A 53 4.81 28.96 -18.61
C THR A 53 5.51 27.61 -18.73
N PHE A 54 5.33 26.76 -17.71
CA PHE A 54 5.97 25.43 -17.64
C PHE A 54 7.51 25.47 -17.77
N GLU A 55 8.13 26.57 -17.34
CA GLU A 55 9.59 26.71 -17.34
C GLU A 55 10.22 25.81 -16.28
N VAL A 56 11.22 25.03 -16.69
CA VAL A 56 12.02 24.20 -15.79
C VAL A 56 13.46 24.29 -16.25
N SER A 57 14.35 24.76 -15.37
CA SER A 57 15.76 24.90 -15.71
C SER A 57 16.49 23.55 -15.80
N ASP A 58 17.51 23.49 -16.66
CA ASP A 58 18.37 22.31 -16.80
C ASP A 58 19.04 21.92 -15.48
N ALA A 59 19.34 22.90 -14.61
CA ALA A 59 19.90 22.65 -13.29
C ALA A 59 18.93 21.88 -12.38
N VAL A 60 17.64 22.23 -12.38
CA VAL A 60 16.60 21.51 -11.64
C VAL A 60 16.44 20.09 -12.19
N ILE A 61 16.42 19.94 -13.52
CA ILE A 61 16.36 18.61 -14.15
C ILE A 61 17.59 17.79 -13.77
N GLY A 62 18.80 18.35 -13.89
CA GLY A 62 20.05 17.69 -13.53
C GLY A 62 20.02 17.18 -12.08
N HIS A 63 19.70 18.06 -11.13
CA HIS A 63 19.64 17.69 -9.71
C HIS A 63 18.56 16.65 -9.42
N THR A 64 17.35 16.82 -9.95
CA THR A 64 16.24 15.86 -9.70
C THR A 64 16.53 14.49 -10.34
N ARG A 65 17.28 14.44 -11.43
CA ARG A 65 17.67 13.19 -12.09
C ARG A 65 18.74 12.41 -11.35
N GLU A 66 19.53 13.03 -10.47
CA GLU A 66 20.41 12.30 -9.54
C GLU A 66 19.64 11.31 -8.65
N ALA A 67 18.34 11.54 -8.41
CA ALA A 67 17.49 10.59 -7.69
C ALA A 67 17.35 9.25 -8.43
N LEU A 68 17.41 9.26 -9.77
CA LEU A 68 17.40 8.03 -10.56
C LEU A 68 18.67 7.21 -10.31
N ASP A 69 19.81 7.87 -10.15
CA ASP A 69 21.09 7.20 -9.91
C ASP A 69 21.08 6.53 -8.54
N ARG A 70 20.68 7.27 -7.51
CA ARG A 70 20.45 6.73 -6.16
C ARG A 70 19.45 5.57 -6.17
N GLY A 71 18.37 5.70 -6.94
CA GLY A 71 17.37 4.64 -7.11
C GLY A 71 17.95 3.39 -7.78
N ARG A 72 18.78 3.55 -8.82
CA ARG A 72 19.44 2.43 -9.50
C ARG A 72 20.43 1.71 -8.58
N GLU A 73 21.22 2.46 -7.79
CA GLU A 73 22.15 1.89 -6.82
C GLU A 73 21.40 1.10 -5.73
N ALA A 74 20.38 1.70 -5.12
CA ALA A 74 19.55 1.02 -4.13
C ALA A 74 18.88 -0.23 -4.70
N ARG A 75 18.41 -0.16 -5.95
CA ARG A 75 17.81 -1.31 -6.65
C ARG A 75 18.83 -2.41 -6.91
N ALA A 76 20.04 -2.07 -7.35
CA ALA A 76 21.10 -3.05 -7.60
C ALA A 76 21.50 -3.80 -6.32
N GLU A 77 21.59 -3.10 -5.19
CA GLU A 77 21.83 -3.75 -3.89
C GLU A 77 20.64 -4.63 -3.45
N TRP A 78 19.41 -4.16 -3.67
CA TRP A 78 18.22 -4.96 -3.41
C TRP A 78 18.16 -6.21 -4.28
N ASP A 79 18.46 -6.13 -5.58
CA ASP A 79 18.43 -7.27 -6.51
C ASP A 79 19.43 -8.36 -6.11
N LYS A 80 20.61 -7.98 -5.61
CA LYS A 80 21.59 -8.94 -5.04
C LYS A 80 21.02 -9.65 -3.81
N ALA A 81 20.45 -8.90 -2.87
CA ALA A 81 19.85 -9.46 -1.66
C ALA A 81 18.65 -10.36 -1.99
N PHE A 82 17.82 -9.93 -2.94
CA PHE A 82 16.66 -10.69 -3.41
C PHE A 82 17.09 -11.99 -4.09
N ALA A 83 18.10 -11.97 -4.96
CA ALA A 83 18.63 -13.18 -5.59
C ALA A 83 19.20 -14.18 -4.55
N ALA A 84 19.89 -13.69 -3.54
CA ALA A 84 20.37 -14.52 -2.43
C ALA A 84 19.20 -15.12 -1.63
N TRP A 85 18.18 -14.32 -1.29
CA TRP A 85 16.97 -14.79 -0.63
C TRP A 85 16.24 -15.86 -1.45
N ARG A 86 16.07 -15.66 -2.76
CA ARG A 86 15.43 -16.63 -3.66
C ARG A 86 16.16 -17.96 -3.68
N THR A 87 17.49 -17.93 -3.76
CA THR A 87 18.33 -19.13 -3.73
C THR A 87 18.19 -19.88 -2.41
N ALA A 88 18.08 -19.16 -1.29
CA ALA A 88 17.90 -19.73 0.04
C ALA A 88 16.47 -20.18 0.35
N ASN A 89 15.46 -19.70 -0.40
CA ASN A 89 14.04 -19.95 -0.15
C ASN A 89 13.30 -20.32 -1.44
N PRO A 90 13.66 -21.43 -2.11
CA PRO A 90 13.15 -21.76 -3.45
C PRO A 90 11.62 -21.92 -3.50
N GLU A 91 11.02 -22.51 -2.47
CA GLU A 91 9.55 -22.68 -2.39
C GLU A 91 8.83 -21.33 -2.27
N ARG A 92 9.24 -20.46 -1.34
CA ARG A 92 8.68 -19.11 -1.19
C ARG A 92 8.94 -18.22 -2.40
N ALA A 93 10.05 -18.43 -3.11
CA ALA A 93 10.34 -17.72 -4.35
C ALA A 93 9.38 -18.14 -5.48
N ALA A 94 9.00 -19.42 -5.55
CA ALA A 94 7.99 -19.89 -6.50
C ALA A 94 6.60 -19.33 -6.16
N ASP A 95 6.22 -19.29 -4.87
CA ASP A 95 5.00 -18.62 -4.43
C ASP A 95 4.99 -17.14 -4.81
N PHE A 96 6.10 -16.43 -4.56
CA PHE A 96 6.24 -15.02 -4.94
C PHE A 96 6.01 -14.81 -6.44
N ASP A 97 6.62 -15.62 -7.30
CA ASP A 97 6.49 -15.49 -8.75
C ASP A 97 5.06 -15.71 -9.21
N ARG A 98 4.41 -16.77 -8.68
CA ARG A 98 3.01 -17.09 -8.98
C ARG A 98 2.07 -15.95 -8.56
N ILE A 99 2.23 -15.43 -7.34
CA ILE A 99 1.43 -14.32 -6.82
C ILE A 99 1.66 -13.06 -7.66
N ALA A 100 2.89 -12.76 -8.03
CA ALA A 100 3.24 -11.61 -8.87
C ALA A 100 2.63 -11.72 -10.29
N ALA A 101 2.46 -12.94 -10.81
CA ALA A 101 1.76 -13.20 -12.07
C ALA A 101 0.23 -13.12 -11.95
N GLY A 102 -0.32 -13.02 -10.73
CA GLY A 102 -1.77 -13.05 -10.49
C GLY A 102 -2.39 -14.42 -10.70
N GLU A 103 -1.60 -15.49 -10.55
CA GLU A 103 -2.04 -16.87 -10.75
C GLU A 103 -2.38 -17.53 -9.42
N LEU A 104 -3.41 -18.39 -9.39
CA LEU A 104 -3.74 -19.19 -8.21
C LEU A 104 -2.97 -20.53 -8.20
N PRO A 105 -2.80 -21.18 -7.03
CA PRO A 105 -2.21 -22.51 -6.95
C PRO A 105 -2.95 -23.52 -7.83
N ALA A 106 -2.23 -24.39 -8.53
CA ALA A 106 -2.84 -25.43 -9.34
C ALA A 106 -3.75 -26.33 -8.47
N GLY A 107 -4.95 -26.64 -8.96
CA GLY A 107 -5.90 -27.51 -8.25
C GLY A 107 -6.60 -26.85 -7.06
N TRP A 108 -6.51 -25.52 -6.88
CA TRP A 108 -7.21 -24.82 -5.79
C TRP A 108 -8.74 -25.08 -5.81
N GLU A 109 -9.34 -25.22 -6.99
CA GLU A 109 -10.77 -25.49 -7.16
C GLU A 109 -11.17 -26.85 -6.60
N GLU A 110 -10.27 -27.83 -6.58
CA GLU A 110 -10.53 -29.18 -6.05
C GLU A 110 -10.73 -29.17 -4.52
N LYS A 111 -10.32 -28.08 -3.86
CA LYS A 111 -10.54 -27.89 -2.43
C LYS A 111 -11.90 -27.30 -2.10
N LEU A 112 -12.65 -26.82 -3.10
CA LEU A 112 -13.96 -26.25 -2.85
C LEU A 112 -14.92 -27.32 -2.30
N PRO A 113 -15.60 -27.05 -1.16
CA PRO A 113 -16.55 -27.99 -0.60
C PRO A 113 -17.76 -28.18 -1.50
N VAL A 114 -18.21 -29.43 -1.64
CA VAL A 114 -19.49 -29.77 -2.28
C VAL A 114 -20.59 -29.78 -1.23
N PHE A 115 -21.74 -29.17 -1.56
CA PHE A 115 -22.90 -29.10 -0.68
C PHE A 115 -24.06 -29.91 -1.27
N GLU A 116 -24.43 -31.00 -0.59
CA GLU A 116 -25.52 -31.88 -1.01
C GLU A 116 -26.89 -31.20 -1.02
N ALA A 117 -27.73 -31.56 -2.00
CA ALA A 117 -29.10 -31.09 -2.08
C ALA A 117 -29.97 -31.64 -0.92
N GLY A 118 -31.01 -30.90 -0.55
CA GLY A 118 -31.99 -31.33 0.47
C GLY A 118 -31.63 -31.00 1.92
N LYS A 119 -30.44 -30.44 2.19
CA LYS A 119 -30.05 -29.92 3.51
C LYS A 119 -29.95 -28.40 3.47
N GLY A 120 -30.70 -27.71 4.34
CA GLY A 120 -30.61 -26.26 4.47
C GLY A 120 -29.24 -25.81 5.01
N LEU A 121 -28.57 -24.92 4.29
CA LEU A 121 -27.32 -24.28 4.70
C LEU A 121 -27.41 -22.78 4.45
N ALA A 122 -27.17 -21.98 5.49
CA ALA A 122 -27.07 -20.53 5.33
C ALA A 122 -25.84 -20.19 4.47
N THR A 123 -25.99 -19.29 3.49
CA THR A 123 -24.90 -18.92 2.56
C THR A 123 -23.68 -18.35 3.26
N ARG A 124 -23.85 -17.63 4.39
CA ARG A 124 -22.73 -17.21 5.26
C ARG A 124 -21.91 -18.39 5.81
N ALA A 125 -22.57 -19.49 6.16
CA ALA A 125 -21.90 -20.68 6.66
C ALA A 125 -21.24 -21.46 5.52
N ALA A 126 -21.83 -21.45 4.32
CA ALA A 126 -21.18 -21.96 3.11
C ALA A 126 -19.90 -21.14 2.79
N SER A 127 -19.99 -19.81 2.85
CA SER A 127 -18.85 -18.89 2.67
C SER A 127 -17.70 -19.20 3.63
N GLY A 128 -17.98 -19.39 4.92
CA GLY A 128 -16.93 -19.72 5.89
C GLY A 128 -16.26 -21.06 5.61
N LYS A 129 -17.01 -22.07 5.15
CA LYS A 129 -16.43 -23.36 4.75
C LYS A 129 -15.54 -23.24 3.50
N VAL A 130 -15.93 -22.39 2.54
CA VAL A 130 -15.10 -22.10 1.36
C VAL A 130 -13.82 -21.37 1.79
N LEU A 131 -13.91 -20.37 2.66
CA LEU A 131 -12.76 -19.63 3.18
C LEU A 131 -11.77 -20.55 3.91
N GLN A 132 -12.26 -21.45 4.77
CA GLN A 132 -11.43 -22.44 5.47
C GLN A 132 -10.72 -23.38 4.49
N ALA A 133 -11.45 -23.90 3.50
CA ALA A 133 -10.88 -24.83 2.53
C ALA A 133 -9.84 -24.18 1.61
N LEU A 134 -10.08 -22.94 1.19
CA LEU A 134 -9.13 -22.19 0.35
C LEU A 134 -7.93 -21.67 1.15
N GLY A 135 -8.12 -21.32 2.42
CA GLY A 135 -7.03 -20.84 3.28
C GLY A 135 -5.90 -21.86 3.49
N GLU A 136 -6.19 -23.15 3.38
CA GLU A 136 -5.17 -24.21 3.47
C GLU A 136 -4.26 -24.27 2.23
N VAL A 137 -4.70 -23.73 1.08
CA VAL A 137 -3.99 -23.91 -0.19
C VAL A 137 -3.64 -22.61 -0.91
N VAL A 138 -4.33 -21.50 -0.62
CA VAL A 138 -4.09 -20.18 -1.21
C VAL A 138 -3.39 -19.30 -0.16
N PRO A 139 -2.04 -19.29 -0.10
CA PRO A 139 -1.30 -18.59 0.96
C PRO A 139 -1.47 -17.06 0.93
N GLU A 140 -1.84 -16.49 -0.22
CA GLU A 140 -2.15 -15.07 -0.38
C GLU A 140 -3.59 -14.69 0.02
N LEU A 141 -4.42 -15.64 0.48
CA LEU A 141 -5.77 -15.37 0.96
C LEU A 141 -5.74 -14.93 2.42
N TRP A 142 -6.12 -13.67 2.66
CA TRP A 142 -6.24 -13.10 4.00
C TRP A 142 -7.41 -12.11 4.04
N GLY A 143 -7.86 -11.79 5.23
CA GLY A 143 -8.99 -10.89 5.45
C GLY A 143 -9.57 -11.06 6.84
N GLY A 144 -10.76 -10.52 7.06
CA GLY A 144 -11.43 -10.63 8.34
C GLY A 144 -12.78 -9.96 8.35
N SER A 145 -13.19 -9.50 9.53
CA SER A 145 -14.45 -8.79 9.75
C SER A 145 -14.26 -7.66 10.74
N ALA A 146 -15.03 -6.59 10.57
CA ALA A 146 -15.19 -5.57 11.60
C ALA A 146 -16.11 -6.12 12.72
N ASP A 147 -15.51 -6.69 13.77
CA ASP A 147 -16.17 -7.16 15.02
C ASP A 147 -17.27 -8.25 14.87
N LEU A 148 -17.47 -8.77 13.66
CA LEU A 148 -18.55 -9.70 13.32
C LEU A 148 -18.04 -11.04 12.77
N ALA A 149 -16.82 -11.45 13.13
CA ALA A 149 -16.17 -12.63 12.56
C ALA A 149 -17.03 -13.90 12.68
N GLY A 150 -17.64 -14.16 13.84
CA GLY A 150 -18.55 -15.29 14.06
C GLY A 150 -19.88 -15.16 13.31
N SER A 151 -20.42 -13.94 13.19
CA SER A 151 -21.66 -13.68 12.45
C SER A 151 -21.49 -13.83 10.93
N ASN A 152 -20.32 -13.43 10.42
CA ASN A 152 -19.97 -13.43 9.01
C ASN A 152 -19.30 -14.74 8.57
N ASN A 153 -18.78 -15.55 9.52
CA ASN A 153 -17.97 -16.75 9.28
C ASN A 153 -16.74 -16.46 8.40
N THR A 154 -15.95 -15.45 8.78
CA THR A 154 -14.80 -14.97 7.98
C THR A 154 -13.44 -15.45 8.49
N THR A 155 -13.37 -15.98 9.71
CA THR A 155 -12.14 -16.55 10.27
C THR A 155 -11.71 -17.78 9.49
N ILE A 156 -10.56 -17.69 8.82
CA ILE A 156 -9.97 -18.75 8.00
C ILE A 156 -9.34 -19.82 8.91
N ASP A 157 -8.35 -19.44 9.71
CA ASP A 157 -7.86 -20.23 10.85
C ASP A 157 -8.08 -19.39 12.12
N LYS A 158 -8.64 -20.05 13.13
CA LYS A 158 -8.93 -19.43 14.42
C LYS A 158 -7.64 -18.99 15.13
N ASN A 159 -6.52 -19.69 14.89
CA ASN A 159 -5.25 -19.46 15.56
C ASN A 159 -4.31 -18.50 14.80
N SER A 160 -4.75 -17.89 13.69
CA SER A 160 -3.87 -17.18 12.75
C SER A 160 -4.18 -15.67 12.65
N SER A 161 -4.41 -14.99 13.77
CA SER A 161 -4.75 -13.57 13.76
C SER A 161 -3.52 -12.69 13.56
N PHE A 162 -3.55 -11.80 12.56
CA PHE A 162 -2.51 -10.78 12.36
C PHE A 162 -2.62 -9.69 13.43
N LEU A 163 -1.75 -9.74 14.44
CA LEU A 163 -1.82 -8.89 15.64
C LEU A 163 -0.46 -8.24 15.93
N PRO A 164 -0.43 -7.04 16.57
CA PRO A 164 0.82 -6.44 16.99
C PRO A 164 1.61 -7.34 17.95
N VAL A 165 2.93 -7.27 17.86
CA VAL A 165 3.86 -7.91 18.82
C VAL A 165 3.46 -7.53 20.26
N GLY A 166 3.30 -8.52 21.14
CA GLY A 166 2.96 -8.32 22.55
C GLY A 166 1.46 -8.21 22.85
N ASN A 167 0.59 -8.49 21.87
CA ASN A 167 -0.84 -8.64 22.13
C ASN A 167 -1.10 -9.78 23.15
N PRO A 168 -1.99 -9.59 24.13
CA PRO A 168 -2.25 -10.59 25.18
C PRO A 168 -3.03 -11.82 24.71
N LEU A 169 -3.51 -11.85 23.46
CA LEU A 169 -4.17 -13.01 22.91
C LEU A 169 -3.16 -14.15 22.70
N PRO A 170 -3.46 -15.39 23.15
CA PRO A 170 -2.55 -16.54 23.06
C PRO A 170 -2.10 -16.91 21.64
N GLU A 171 -2.86 -16.43 20.64
CA GLU A 171 -2.74 -16.78 19.22
C GLU A 171 -2.25 -15.58 18.38
N ALA A 172 -1.66 -14.58 19.02
CA ALA A 172 -1.04 -13.45 18.32
C ALA A 172 0.29 -13.87 17.69
N ASP A 173 0.29 -14.02 16.36
CA ASP A 173 1.49 -14.15 15.54
C ASP A 173 1.64 -12.87 14.72
N PRO A 174 2.72 -12.08 14.92
CA PRO A 174 2.92 -10.80 14.24
C PRO A 174 3.21 -10.89 12.74
#